data_AF-A0A829M098-F1
#
_entry.id   AF-A0A829M098-F1
#
_cell.length_a   1.000
_cell.length_b   1.000
_cell.length_c   1.000
_cell.angle_alpha   90.00
_cell.angle_beta   90.00
_cell.angle_gamma   90.00
#
_symmetry.space_group_name_H-M   'P 1'
#
loop_
_entity.id
_entity.type
_entity.pdbx_description
1 polymer ?
#
loop_
_entity_poly.entity_id
_entity_poly.type
_entity_poly.pdbx_seq_one_letter_code
_entity_poly.pdbx_strand_id
1 'polypeptide(L)'
;MVFIHPNALPAAPPDGVPPFAVDFLLDTTRAAYLLVHNGIRARFPNTHFILSHGGGFVPYASHRMAFSLELETGNPAEEMLALLSSFYFDTAVTSSPASLPSLLAFADSGHVVYGSDWPFLPADAARRFTGNLGRYLGLDDRARAAIDRGNAEKIWGTPPPTRDEVG
;
A
#
# COMPACT_ATOMS: atom_id res chain seq x y z
N MET A 1 8.25 -12.51 -1.03
CA MET A 1 7.47 -11.30 -0.72
C MET A 1 8.27 -10.44 0.26
N VAL A 2 8.16 -9.12 0.16
CA VAL A 2 8.78 -8.14 1.06
C VAL A 2 7.69 -7.17 1.52
N PHE A 3 7.43 -7.10 2.82
CA PHE A 3 6.52 -6.12 3.40
C PHE A 3 7.31 -4.89 3.85
N ILE A 4 6.95 -3.72 3.34
CA ILE A 4 7.61 -2.44 3.61
C ILE A 4 6.76 -1.70 4.62
N HIS A 5 7.19 -1.79 5.87
CA HIS A 5 6.60 -1.07 6.99
C HIS A 5 7.48 0.15 7.33
N PRO A 6 6.89 1.32 7.60
CA PRO A 6 7.64 2.52 7.92
C PRO A 6 8.32 2.44 9.28
N ASN A 7 9.29 3.32 9.46
CA ASN A 7 9.83 3.67 10.75
C ASN A 7 9.98 5.19 10.87
N ALA A 8 10.46 5.66 12.03
CA ALA A 8 10.85 7.05 12.20
C ALA A 8 11.86 7.48 11.13
N LEU A 9 11.66 8.67 10.56
CA LEU A 9 12.58 9.27 9.62
C LEU A 9 13.95 9.54 10.30
N PRO A 10 15.05 9.60 9.54
CA PRO A 10 16.38 9.92 10.06
C PRO A 10 16.53 11.44 10.35
N ALA A 11 15.57 12.00 11.09
CA ALA A 11 15.51 13.38 11.54
C ALA A 11 14.74 13.45 12.87
N ALA A 12 14.94 14.52 13.64
CA ALA A 12 14.13 14.74 14.83
C ALA A 12 12.66 14.97 14.43
N PRO A 13 11.70 14.29 15.08
CA PRO A 13 10.29 14.53 14.79
C PRO A 13 9.89 15.94 15.22
N PRO A 14 8.94 16.59 14.53
CA PRO A 14 8.41 17.88 14.96
C PRO A 14 7.70 17.75 16.31
N ASP A 15 7.88 18.76 17.18
CA ASP A 15 7.25 18.79 18.49
C ASP A 15 5.72 18.66 18.39
N GLY A 16 5.15 17.73 19.17
CA GLY A 16 3.71 17.52 19.26
C GLY A 16 3.07 16.77 18.09
N VAL A 17 3.84 16.35 17.08
CA VAL A 17 3.32 15.57 15.95
C VAL A 17 3.77 14.11 16.07
N PRO A 18 2.85 13.16 16.30
CA PRO A 18 3.24 11.76 16.40
C PRO A 18 3.63 11.19 15.03
N PRO A 19 4.73 10.40 14.91
CA PRO A 19 5.23 9.92 13.63
C PRO A 19 4.20 9.14 12.78
N PHE A 20 3.34 8.34 13.42
CA PHE A 20 2.32 7.56 12.71
C PHE A 20 1.30 8.43 11.96
N ALA A 21 1.08 9.67 12.39
CA ALA A 21 0.09 10.55 11.79
C ALA A 21 0.58 11.21 10.49
N VAL A 22 1.90 11.36 10.32
CA VAL A 22 2.47 12.15 9.21
C VAL A 22 3.71 11.47 8.61
N ASP A 23 4.73 11.20 9.43
CA ASP A 23 6.07 10.80 8.96
C ASP A 23 6.13 9.37 8.43
N PHE A 24 5.37 8.44 9.00
CA PHE A 24 5.36 7.03 8.57
C PHE A 24 4.90 6.88 7.10
N LEU A 25 3.93 7.69 6.67
CA LEU A 25 3.50 7.69 5.27
C LEU A 25 4.62 8.20 4.36
N LEU A 26 5.38 9.21 4.81
CA LEU A 26 6.52 9.74 4.08
C LEU A 26 7.67 8.72 3.98
N ASP A 27 7.95 7.97 5.05
CA ASP A 27 9.00 6.93 5.04
C ASP A 27 8.70 5.83 4.01
N THR A 28 7.46 5.32 4.00
CA THR A 28 7.00 4.34 3.00
C THR A 28 7.11 4.90 1.57
N THR A 29 6.73 6.18 1.39
CA THR A 29 6.83 6.86 0.09
C THR A 29 8.28 6.96 -0.39
N ARG A 30 9.21 7.30 0.50
CA ARG A 30 10.65 7.36 0.21
C ARG A 30 11.19 5.99 -0.17
N ALA A 31 10.81 4.94 0.56
CA ALA A 31 11.21 3.57 0.24
C ALA A 31 10.76 3.17 -1.17
N ALA A 32 9.50 3.41 -1.53
CA ALA A 32 8.97 3.13 -2.86
C ALA A 32 9.72 3.91 -3.96
N TYR A 33 9.94 5.21 -3.74
CA TYR A 33 10.72 6.06 -4.66
C TYR A 33 12.12 5.47 -4.92
N LEU A 34 12.84 5.14 -3.85
CA LEU A 34 14.21 4.62 -3.94
C LEU A 34 14.26 3.23 -4.58
N LEU A 35 13.25 2.38 -4.40
CA LEU A 35 13.18 1.08 -5.07
C LEU A 35 13.02 1.22 -6.60
N VAL A 36 12.29 2.24 -7.06
CA VAL A 36 12.17 2.53 -8.49
C VAL A 36 13.41 3.24 -9.01
N HIS A 37 13.84 4.31 -8.36
CA HIS A 37 15.05 5.08 -8.71
C HIS A 37 16.28 4.20 -8.89
N ASN A 38 16.51 3.26 -7.96
CA ASN A 38 17.67 2.37 -8.00
C ASN A 38 17.44 1.10 -8.86
N GLY A 39 16.37 1.07 -9.66
CA GLY A 39 16.05 -0.04 -10.57
C GLY A 39 15.71 -1.36 -9.89
N ILE A 40 15.49 -1.38 -8.57
CA ILE A 40 15.22 -2.61 -7.80
C ILE A 40 13.88 -3.21 -8.20
N ARG A 41 12.84 -2.37 -8.34
CA ARG A 41 11.52 -2.85 -8.77
C ARG A 41 11.59 -3.52 -10.14
N ALA A 42 12.29 -2.91 -11.10
CA ALA A 42 12.44 -3.41 -12.46
C ALA A 42 13.33 -4.67 -12.52
N ARG A 43 14.40 -4.73 -11.73
CA ARG A 43 15.34 -5.86 -11.67
C ARG A 43 14.73 -7.13 -11.06
N PHE A 44 13.78 -6.98 -10.14
CA PHE A 44 13.13 -8.10 -9.45
C PHE A 44 11.61 -8.09 -9.67
N PRO A 45 11.13 -8.29 -10.91
CA PRO A 45 9.72 -8.11 -11.25
C PRO A 45 8.81 -9.11 -10.51
N ASN A 46 9.32 -10.30 -10.21
CA ASN A 46 8.58 -11.37 -9.51
C ASN A 46 8.56 -11.22 -7.98
N THR A 47 9.27 -10.23 -7.41
CA THR A 47 9.17 -9.96 -5.98
C THR A 47 7.92 -9.15 -5.70
N HIS A 48 7.01 -9.72 -4.92
CA HIS A 48 5.86 -8.99 -4.37
C HIS A 48 6.33 -8.08 -3.23
N PHE A 49 6.46 -6.79 -3.53
CA PHE A 49 6.71 -5.73 -2.55
C PHE A 49 5.36 -5.14 -2.13
N ILE A 50 5.02 -5.25 -0.84
CA ILE A 50 3.78 -4.70 -0.29
C ILE A 50 4.13 -3.44 0.49
N LEU A 51 3.62 -2.30 0.03
CA LEU A 51 3.75 -1.01 0.69
C LEU A 51 2.60 -0.85 1.70
N SER A 52 2.96 -0.63 2.95
CA SER A 52 1.97 -0.45 4.02
C SER A 52 1.21 0.87 3.91
N HIS A 53 0.05 0.93 4.55
CA HIS A 53 -0.77 2.13 4.70
C HIS A 53 -1.18 2.76 3.37
N GLY A 54 -1.55 1.92 2.40
CA GLY A 54 -1.89 2.37 1.05
C GLY A 54 -0.69 2.90 0.25
N GLY A 55 0.53 2.60 0.68
CA GLY A 55 1.76 3.13 0.10
C GLY A 55 2.07 4.57 0.50
N GLY A 56 1.50 5.05 1.60
CA GLY A 56 1.71 6.42 2.05
C GLY A 56 1.14 7.43 1.06
N PHE A 57 2.01 8.27 0.50
CA PHE A 57 1.63 9.30 -0.48
C PHE A 57 1.83 8.86 -1.92
N VAL A 58 2.32 7.64 -2.20
CA VAL A 58 2.62 7.17 -3.56
C VAL A 58 1.40 7.31 -4.49
N PRO A 59 0.18 6.85 -4.14
CA PRO A 59 -0.97 6.99 -5.05
C PRO A 59 -1.28 8.45 -5.40
N TYR A 60 -1.23 9.32 -4.40
CA TYR A 60 -1.51 10.75 -4.56
C TYR A 60 -0.41 11.49 -5.34
N ALA A 61 0.86 11.14 -5.12
CA ALA A 61 2.01 11.85 -5.64
C ALA A 61 2.65 11.19 -6.87
N SER A 62 2.09 10.08 -7.35
CA SER A 62 2.67 9.20 -8.38
C SER A 62 3.18 9.93 -9.62
N HIS A 63 2.37 10.81 -10.22
CA HIS A 63 2.76 11.60 -11.40
C HIS A 63 3.91 12.57 -11.11
N ARG A 64 3.94 13.18 -9.92
CA ARG A 64 5.05 14.04 -9.50
C ARG A 64 6.33 13.22 -9.31
N MET A 65 6.22 12.05 -8.70
CA MET A 65 7.34 11.14 -8.51
C MET A 65 7.90 10.66 -9.85
N ALA A 66 7.02 10.23 -10.76
CA ALA A 66 7.40 9.74 -12.09
C ALA A 66 8.12 10.80 -12.93
N PHE A 67 7.65 12.05 -12.89
CA PHE A 67 8.34 13.17 -13.52
C PHE A 67 9.75 13.39 -12.92
N SER A 68 9.90 13.33 -11.60
CA SER A 68 11.23 13.44 -10.96
C SER A 68 12.14 12.28 -11.36
N LEU A 69 11.63 11.06 -11.35
CA LEU A 69 12.36 9.85 -11.75
C LEU A 69 12.78 9.89 -13.22
N GLU A 70 11.97 10.46 -14.10
CA GLU A 70 12.33 10.68 -15.51
C GLU A 70 13.52 11.62 -15.64
N LEU A 71 13.51 12.74 -14.93
CA LEU A 71 14.64 13.68 -14.93
C LEU A 71 15.91 13.07 -14.33
N GLU A 72 15.78 12.23 -13.30
CA GLU A 72 16.91 11.63 -12.58
C GLU A 72 17.50 10.42 -13.29
N THR A 73 16.67 9.59 -13.94
CA THR A 73 17.09 8.31 -14.52
C THR A 73 17.16 8.32 -16.05
N GLY A 74 16.51 9.29 -16.71
CA GLY A 74 16.36 9.36 -18.16
C GLY A 74 15.33 8.39 -18.75
N ASN A 75 14.66 7.58 -17.93
CA ASN A 75 13.59 6.69 -18.38
C ASN A 75 12.26 7.43 -18.47
N PRO A 76 11.36 7.09 -19.41
CA PRO A 76 10.08 7.78 -19.56
C PRO A 76 9.22 7.77 -18.29
N ALA A 77 8.55 8.88 -17.98
CA ALA A 77 7.67 8.96 -16.80
C ALA A 77 6.57 7.88 -16.78
N GLU A 78 6.08 7.45 -17.96
CA GLU A 78 5.10 6.37 -18.07
C GLU A 78 5.65 5.03 -17.55
N GLU A 79 6.92 4.72 -17.82
CA GLU A 79 7.58 3.53 -17.29
C GLU A 79 7.74 3.62 -15.76
N MET A 80 8.07 4.80 -15.25
CA MET A 80 8.18 5.04 -13.80
C MET A 80 6.82 4.89 -13.11
N LEU A 81 5.74 5.39 -13.71
CA LEU A 81 4.37 5.19 -13.24
C LEU A 81 3.99 3.70 -13.23
N ALA A 82 4.34 2.95 -14.27
CA ALA A 82 4.09 1.51 -14.34
C ALA A 82 4.84 0.76 -13.22
N LEU A 83 6.10 1.12 -12.94
CA LEU A 83 6.84 0.53 -11.83
C LEU A 83 6.21 0.86 -10.47
N LEU A 84 5.78 2.12 -10.27
CA LEU A 84 5.16 2.56 -9.02
C LEU A 84 3.76 1.93 -8.80
N SER A 85 2.95 1.76 -9.84
CA SER A 85 1.62 1.13 -9.74
C SER A 85 1.70 -0.40 -9.58
N SER A 86 2.82 -1.01 -10.00
CA SER A 86 3.07 -2.46 -9.89
C SER A 86 3.41 -2.95 -8.47
N PHE A 87 3.59 -2.06 -7.50
CA PHE A 87 3.68 -2.46 -6.10
C PHE A 87 2.35 -3.06 -5.63
N TYR A 88 2.40 -3.85 -4.55
CA TYR A 88 1.21 -4.20 -3.79
C TYR A 88 1.00 -3.16 -2.68
N PHE A 89 -0.25 -2.94 -2.28
CA PHE A 89 -0.62 -1.95 -1.27
C PHE A 89 -1.59 -2.57 -0.27
N ASP A 90 -1.33 -2.41 1.02
CA ASP A 90 -2.35 -2.78 2.02
C ASP A 90 -3.38 -1.65 2.24
N THR A 91 -4.51 -1.99 2.86
CA THR A 91 -5.57 -1.02 3.19
C THR A 91 -5.50 -0.46 4.62
N ALA A 92 -4.41 -0.73 5.35
CA ALA A 92 -4.32 -0.43 6.77
C ALA A 92 -4.37 1.09 7.02
N VAL A 93 -5.34 1.56 7.81
CA VAL A 93 -5.55 3.01 8.07
C VAL A 93 -5.81 3.84 6.78
N THR A 94 -6.10 3.20 5.64
CA THR A 94 -6.21 3.90 4.34
C THR A 94 -7.64 4.15 3.89
N SER A 95 -8.64 3.49 4.47
CA SER A 95 -10.00 3.47 3.91
C SER A 95 -10.83 4.74 4.23
N SER A 96 -10.40 5.90 3.76
CA SER A 96 -11.14 7.17 3.81
C SER A 96 -11.74 7.54 2.44
N PRO A 97 -12.72 8.46 2.36
CA PRO A 97 -13.30 8.90 1.08
C PRO A 97 -12.32 9.53 0.10
N ALA A 98 -11.15 9.99 0.55
CA ALA A 98 -10.13 10.58 -0.34
C ALA A 98 -9.03 9.58 -0.70
N SER A 99 -8.54 8.82 0.27
CA SER A 99 -7.39 7.93 0.10
C SER A 99 -7.75 6.62 -0.59
N LEU A 100 -8.91 6.02 -0.29
CA LEU A 100 -9.28 4.74 -0.92
C LEU A 100 -9.52 4.89 -2.44
N PRO A 101 -10.28 5.88 -2.94
CA PRO A 101 -10.41 6.06 -4.38
C PRO A 101 -9.07 6.37 -5.07
N SER A 102 -8.21 7.17 -4.42
CA SER A 102 -6.87 7.48 -4.93
C SER A 102 -6.02 6.21 -5.07
N LEU A 103 -6.00 5.36 -4.04
CA LEU A 103 -5.31 4.06 -4.09
C LEU A 103 -5.87 3.17 -5.20
N LEU A 104 -7.19 2.99 -5.27
CA LEU A 104 -7.83 2.10 -6.24
C LEU A 104 -7.68 2.57 -7.69
N ALA A 105 -7.61 3.89 -7.92
CA ALA A 105 -7.37 4.46 -9.24
C ALA A 105 -5.91 4.33 -9.70
N PHE A 106 -4.99 4.17 -8.75
CA PHE A 106 -3.55 4.15 -9.02
C PHE A 106 -2.95 2.75 -9.09
N ALA A 107 -3.31 1.86 -8.16
CA ALA A 107 -2.73 0.53 -8.06
C ALA A 107 -3.15 -0.35 -9.24
N ASP A 108 -2.24 -1.21 -9.69
CA ASP A 108 -2.56 -2.23 -10.68
C ASP A 108 -3.72 -3.13 -10.22
N SER A 109 -4.50 -3.65 -11.17
CA SER A 109 -5.61 -4.54 -10.85
C SER A 109 -5.14 -5.78 -10.10
N GLY A 110 -5.72 -6.01 -8.92
CA GLY A 110 -5.34 -7.14 -8.05
C GLY A 110 -4.15 -6.87 -7.12
N HIS A 111 -3.60 -5.65 -7.10
CA HIS A 111 -2.46 -5.28 -6.27
C HIS A 111 -2.83 -4.59 -4.95
N VAL A 112 -4.11 -4.59 -4.59
CA VAL A 112 -4.58 -4.10 -3.27
C VAL A 112 -4.95 -5.30 -2.40
N VAL A 113 -4.42 -5.34 -1.18
CA VAL A 113 -4.66 -6.39 -0.18
C VAL A 113 -5.20 -5.79 1.11
N TYR A 114 -6.01 -6.54 1.85
CA TYR A 114 -6.48 -6.08 3.16
C TYR A 114 -5.35 -5.98 4.18
N GLY A 115 -5.40 -4.93 5.01
CA GLY A 115 -4.55 -4.73 6.18
C GLY A 115 -5.31 -4.00 7.28
N SER A 116 -5.07 -4.36 8.55
CA SER A 116 -5.78 -3.80 9.72
C SER A 116 -4.91 -2.95 10.64
N ASP A 117 -3.58 -3.11 10.58
CA ASP A 117 -2.59 -2.57 11.53
C ASP A 117 -2.78 -3.02 13.00
N TRP A 118 -3.51 -4.11 13.25
CA TRP A 118 -3.61 -4.70 14.58
C TRP A 118 -2.27 -5.41 14.94
N PRO A 119 -1.68 -5.21 16.15
CA PRO A 119 -2.25 -4.55 17.32
C PRO A 119 -1.81 -3.10 17.59
N PHE A 120 -1.12 -2.45 16.65
CA PHE A 120 -0.68 -1.07 16.83
C PHE A 120 -1.84 -0.08 16.78
N LEU A 121 -2.78 -0.31 15.86
CA LEU A 121 -4.06 0.37 15.85
C LEU A 121 -5.07 -0.37 16.75
N PRO A 122 -5.70 0.29 17.75
CA PRO A 122 -6.72 -0.32 18.59
C PRO A 122 -7.86 -0.97 17.79
N ALA A 123 -8.44 -2.05 18.33
CA ALA A 123 -9.41 -2.87 17.59
C ALA A 123 -10.66 -2.10 17.11
N ASP A 124 -11.13 -1.12 17.87
CA ASP A 124 -12.24 -0.24 17.49
C ASP A 124 -11.86 0.67 16.30
N ALA A 125 -10.66 1.22 16.30
CA ALA A 125 -10.13 2.00 15.19
C ALA A 125 -9.87 1.12 13.95
N ALA A 126 -9.36 -0.11 14.10
CA ALA A 126 -9.20 -1.06 12.99
C ALA A 126 -10.56 -1.44 12.36
N ARG A 127 -11.58 -1.67 13.19
CA ARG A 127 -12.96 -1.90 12.72
C ARG A 127 -13.53 -0.71 11.98
N ARG A 128 -13.20 0.53 12.36
CA ARG A 128 -13.63 1.73 11.64
C ARG A 128 -13.13 1.73 10.20
N PHE A 129 -11.84 1.51 9.96
CA PHE A 129 -11.29 1.48 8.60
C PHE A 129 -11.80 0.28 7.80
N THR A 130 -11.89 -0.89 8.44
CA THR A 130 -12.49 -2.09 7.81
C THR A 130 -13.94 -1.84 7.41
N GLY A 131 -14.73 -1.21 8.27
CA GLY A 131 -16.12 -0.85 7.97
C GLY A 131 -16.25 0.21 6.88
N ASN A 132 -15.27 1.12 6.74
CA ASN A 132 -15.24 2.06 5.63
C ASN A 132 -14.92 1.37 4.30
N LEU A 133 -13.94 0.46 4.28
CA LEU A 133 -13.67 -0.38 3.12
C LEU A 133 -14.93 -1.12 2.69
N GLY A 134 -15.56 -1.83 3.64
CA GLY A 134 -16.78 -2.63 3.43
C GLY A 134 -17.98 -1.84 2.89
N ARG A 135 -18.08 -0.54 3.18
CA ARG A 135 -19.19 0.34 2.74
C ARG A 135 -18.84 1.19 1.51
N TYR A 136 -17.62 1.09 1.00
CA TYR A 136 -17.21 1.87 -0.16
C TYR A 136 -17.94 1.38 -1.42
N LEU A 137 -18.81 2.23 -1.97
CA LEU A 137 -19.70 1.90 -3.09
C LEU A 137 -18.97 1.75 -4.45
N GLY A 138 -17.72 2.21 -4.54
CA GLY A 138 -16.91 2.06 -5.75
C GLY A 138 -16.29 0.67 -5.93
N LEU A 139 -16.55 -0.27 -5.02
CA LEU A 139 -16.13 -1.67 -5.15
C LEU A 139 -17.35 -2.57 -5.28
N ASP A 140 -17.38 -3.35 -6.36
CA ASP A 140 -18.30 -4.47 -6.49
C ASP A 140 -17.89 -5.64 -5.56
N ASP A 141 -18.75 -6.65 -5.45
CA ASP A 141 -18.54 -7.79 -4.56
C ASP A 141 -17.28 -8.58 -4.92
N ARG A 142 -16.94 -8.64 -6.22
CA ARG A 142 -15.76 -9.37 -6.70
C ARG A 142 -14.47 -8.65 -6.31
N ALA A 143 -14.39 -7.34 -6.53
CA ALA A 143 -13.24 -6.52 -6.17
C ALA A 143 -13.07 -6.48 -4.66
N ARG A 144 -14.17 -6.43 -3.90
CA ARG A 144 -14.16 -6.51 -2.44
C ARG A 144 -13.60 -7.85 -1.95
N ALA A 145 -14.14 -8.97 -2.43
CA ALA A 145 -13.63 -10.29 -2.07
C ALA A 145 -12.15 -10.50 -2.46
N ALA A 146 -11.72 -9.89 -3.57
CA ALA A 146 -10.32 -9.91 -3.99
C ALA A 146 -9.44 -9.14 -2.99
N ILE A 147 -9.82 -7.95 -2.55
CA ILE A 147 -9.06 -7.17 -1.56
C ILE A 147 -9.06 -7.87 -0.19
N ASP A 148 -10.23 -8.33 0.27
CA ASP A 148 -10.39 -8.94 1.59
C ASP A 148 -9.57 -10.22 1.74
N ARG A 149 -9.35 -10.97 0.65
CA ARG A 149 -8.67 -12.27 0.70
C ARG A 149 -8.01 -12.70 -0.61
N GLY A 150 -8.71 -12.61 -1.74
CA GLY A 150 -8.28 -13.29 -2.97
C GLY A 150 -6.93 -12.84 -3.52
N ASN A 151 -6.55 -11.57 -3.36
CA ASN A 151 -5.25 -11.05 -3.78
C ASN A 151 -4.15 -11.51 -2.84
N ALA A 152 -4.44 -11.63 -1.54
CA ALA A 152 -3.51 -12.17 -0.57
C ALA A 152 -3.18 -13.64 -0.88
N GLU A 153 -4.18 -14.47 -1.16
CA GLU A 153 -3.96 -15.88 -1.48
C GLU A 153 -3.06 -16.11 -2.71
N LYS A 154 -3.03 -15.17 -3.67
CA LYS A 154 -2.11 -15.22 -4.81
C LYS A 154 -0.64 -14.99 -4.41
N ILE A 155 -0.40 -14.18 -3.37
CA ILE A 155 0.94 -13.80 -2.90
C ILE A 155 1.49 -14.83 -1.90
N TRP A 156 0.63 -15.30 -0.99
CA TRP A 156 0.99 -16.14 0.15
C TRP A 156 0.61 -17.62 -0.01
N GLY A 157 -0.23 -17.96 -0.99
CA GLY A 157 -0.94 -19.22 -1.05
C GLY A 157 -2.19 -19.20 -0.16
N THR A 158 -3.05 -20.22 -0.33
CA THR A 158 -4.24 -20.39 0.49
C THR A 158 -3.82 -20.83 1.91
N PRO A 159 -4.23 -20.10 2.97
CA PRO A 159 -3.97 -20.55 4.33
C PRO A 159 -4.69 -21.89 4.58
N PRO A 160 -4.11 -22.79 5.41
CA PRO A 160 -4.82 -24.01 5.81
C PRO A 160 -6.14 -23.63 6.51
N PRO A 161 -7.18 -24.49 6.44
CA PRO A 161 -8.44 -24.23 7.11
C PRO A 161 -8.19 -23.97 8.60
N THR A 162 -8.94 -23.00 9.14
CA THR A 162 -8.83 -22.69 10.57
C THR A 162 -9.37 -23.87 11.39
N ARG A 163 -8.88 -24.06 12.62
CA ARG A 163 -9.33 -25.19 13.48
C ARG A 163 -10.85 -25.19 13.73
N ASP A 164 -11.52 -24.06 13.56
CA ASP A 164 -12.97 -23.91 13.73
C ASP A 164 -13.77 -24.32 12.48
N GLU A 165 -13.11 -24.60 11.36
CA GLU A 165 -13.73 -25.07 10.10
C GLU A 165 -13.62 -26.60 9.92
N VAL A 166 -12.99 -27.30 10.88
CA VAL A 166 -12.80 -28.76 10.88
C VAL A 166 -13.40 -29.36 12.16
N GLY A 167 -14.73 -29.28 12.31
CA GLY A 167 -15.46 -29.98 13.37
C GLY A 167 -16.51 -29.15 14.08
#